data_AF-A0A7X5D6S4-F1
#
_entry.id   AF-A0A7X5D6S4-F1
#
_cell.length_a   1.000
_cell.length_b   1.000
_cell.length_c   1.000
_cell.angle_alpha   90.00
_cell.angle_beta   90.00
_cell.angle_gamma   90.00
#
_symmetry.space_group_name_H-M   'P 1'
#
loop_
_entity.id
_entity.type
_entity.pdbx_description
1 polymer ?
#
loop_
_entity_poly.entity_id
_entity_poly.type
_entity_poly.pdbx_seq_one_letter_code
_entity_poly.pdbx_strand_id
1 'polypeptide(L)'
;MAKKKKAVEVNRKEFDRIRKMDHSTMESHIAGYYERGYTAGYEAGRQQAAPSFNLPKALEEIRKIKGIGEVKVKAIHVALVTAGAKV
;
A
#
# COMPACT_ATOMS: atom_id res chain seq x y z
N MET A 1 7.60 27.47 -18.76
CA MET A 1 8.32 26.58 -17.81
C MET A 1 7.32 26.05 -16.79
N ALA A 2 7.10 24.74 -16.71
CA ALA A 2 6.16 24.18 -15.74
C ALA A 2 6.74 24.33 -14.31
N LYS A 3 6.04 25.05 -13.43
CA LYS A 3 6.41 25.14 -12.01
C LYS A 3 6.36 23.73 -11.42
N LYS A 4 7.47 23.28 -10.82
CA LYS A 4 7.47 22.06 -9.99
C LYS A 4 6.38 22.20 -8.92
N LYS A 5 5.39 21.31 -8.94
CA LYS A 5 4.36 21.23 -7.88
C LYS A 5 5.09 20.88 -6.58
N LYS A 6 5.06 21.77 -5.59
CA LYS A 6 5.58 21.48 -4.26
C LYS A 6 4.65 20.45 -3.60
N ALA A 7 5.23 19.51 -2.84
CA ALA A 7 4.44 18.51 -2.11
C ALA A 7 3.48 19.16 -1.09
N VAL A 8 3.89 20.29 -0.52
CA VAL A 8 3.04 21.17 0.29
C VAL A 8 3.29 22.62 -0.15
N GLU A 9 2.22 23.34 -0.46
CA GLU A 9 2.28 24.77 -0.77
C GLU A 9 1.64 25.57 0.36
N VAL A 10 2.48 26.22 1.17
CA VAL A 10 2.02 27.14 2.22
C VAL A 10 1.68 28.47 1.55
N ASN A 11 0.40 28.68 1.29
CA ASN A 11 -0.09 29.97 0.80
C ASN A 11 -0.12 31.00 1.94
N ARG A 12 -0.41 32.27 1.61
CA ARG A 12 -0.39 33.36 2.59
C ARG A 12 -1.33 33.12 3.78
N LYS A 13 -2.52 32.56 3.54
CA LYS A 13 -3.50 32.26 4.60
C LYS A 13 -3.00 31.17 5.54
N GLU A 14 -2.39 30.13 5.00
CA GLU A 14 -1.84 29.02 5.79
C GLU A 14 -0.61 29.48 6.58
N PHE A 15 0.24 30.32 5.98
CA PHE A 15 1.34 30.96 6.69
C PHE A 15 0.86 31.77 7.91
N ASP A 16 -0.15 32.63 7.70
CA ASP A 16 -0.71 33.46 8.77
C ASP A 16 -1.39 32.61 9.86
N ARG A 17 -1.91 31.44 9.50
CA ARG A 17 -2.48 30.46 10.44
C ARG A 17 -1.38 29.79 11.27
N ILE A 18 -0.36 29.21 10.62
CA ILE A 18 0.77 28.54 11.30
C ILE A 18 1.47 29.49 12.26
N ARG A 19 1.69 30.75 11.83
CA ARG A 19 2.32 31.79 12.66
C ARG A 19 1.56 32.08 13.97
N LYS A 20 0.25 31.82 14.02
CA LYS A 20 -0.62 32.11 15.17
C LYS A 20 -0.94 30.89 16.04
N MET A 21 -0.46 29.70 15.68
CA MET A 21 -0.69 28.49 16.48
C MET A 21 0.13 28.51 17.76
N ASP A 22 -0.45 28.03 18.86
CA ASP A 22 0.29 27.68 20.06
C ASP A 22 1.04 26.35 19.89
N HIS A 23 1.90 26.01 20.86
CA HIS A 23 2.78 24.84 20.79
C HIS A 23 2.01 23.53 20.56
N SER A 24 0.91 23.31 21.28
CA SER A 24 0.13 22.06 21.20
C SER A 24 -0.58 21.92 19.85
N THR A 25 -1.12 23.03 19.34
CA THR A 25 -1.75 23.07 18.02
C THR A 25 -0.73 22.86 16.92
N MET A 26 0.48 23.42 17.07
CA MET A 26 1.56 23.27 16.10
C MET A 26 2.09 21.83 16.04
N GLU A 27 2.29 21.17 17.18
CA GLU A 27 2.67 19.75 17.26
C GLU A 27 1.67 18.87 16.52
N SER A 28 0.37 19.05 16.81
CA SER A 28 -0.71 18.32 16.15
C SER A 28 -0.77 18.60 14.65
N HIS A 29 -0.54 19.85 14.25
CA HIS A 29 -0.55 20.25 12.84
C HIS A 29 0.59 19.60 12.05
N ILE A 30 1.80 19.54 12.63
CA ILE A 30 2.97 18.87 12.05
C ILE A 30 2.74 17.36 11.97
N ALA A 31 2.28 16.72 13.05
CA ALA A 31 1.95 15.30 13.06
C ALA A 31 0.96 14.94 11.96
N GLY A 32 -0.07 15.78 11.76
CA GLY A 32 -1.04 15.61 10.68
C GLY A 32 -0.42 15.64 9.27
N TYR A 33 0.65 16.41 9.02
CA TYR A 33 1.34 16.36 7.72
C TYR A 33 2.07 15.03 7.51
N TYR A 34 2.72 14.50 8.54
CA TYR A 34 3.39 13.21 8.47
C TYR A 34 2.39 12.08 8.22
N GLU A 35 1.29 12.04 8.97
CA GLU A 35 0.25 11.03 8.80
C GLU A 35 -0.36 11.04 7.39
N ARG A 36 -0.67 12.24 6.87
CA ARG A 36 -1.19 12.38 5.50
C ARG A 36 -0.17 11.92 4.46
N GLY A 37 1.10 12.30 4.62
CA GLY A 37 2.18 11.87 3.71
C GLY A 37 2.41 10.37 3.74
N TYR A 38 2.43 9.77 4.93
CA TYR A 38 2.58 8.33 5.13
C TYR A 38 1.39 7.57 4.53
N THR A 39 0.16 7.97 4.84
CA THR A 39 -1.05 7.32 4.35
C THR A 39 -1.12 7.38 2.82
N ALA A 40 -0.89 8.55 2.23
CA ALA A 40 -0.86 8.71 0.78
C ALA A 40 0.24 7.85 0.13
N GLY A 41 1.43 7.80 0.73
CA GLY A 41 2.53 6.95 0.25
C GLY A 41 2.22 5.46 0.38
N TYR A 42 1.62 5.04 1.49
CA TYR A 42 1.20 3.66 1.74
C TYR A 42 0.10 3.22 0.79
N GLU A 43 -0.92 4.05 0.56
CA GLU A 43 -1.98 3.78 -0.40
C GLU A 43 -1.46 3.72 -1.83
N ALA A 44 -0.63 4.68 -2.24
CA ALA A 44 0.01 4.66 -3.55
C ALA A 44 0.88 3.40 -3.72
N GLY A 45 1.66 3.04 -2.69
CA GLY A 45 2.44 1.80 -2.66
C GLY A 45 1.57 0.55 -2.72
N ARG A 46 0.42 0.52 -2.03
CA ARG A 46 -0.55 -0.58 -2.09
C ARG A 46 -1.21 -0.71 -3.46
N GLN A 47 -1.48 0.41 -4.14
CA GLN A 47 -2.08 0.41 -5.48
C GLN A 47 -1.06 0.00 -6.56
N GLN A 48 0.22 0.37 -6.38
CA GLN A 48 1.31 -0.01 -7.27
C GLN A 48 1.86 -1.41 -7.01
N ALA A 49 1.72 -1.91 -5.79
CA ALA A 49 2.03 -3.30 -5.48
C ALA A 49 1.13 -4.17 -6.36
N ALA A 50 1.75 -5.04 -7.16
CA ALA A 50 1.03 -6.04 -7.94
C ALA A 50 0.02 -6.77 -7.03
N PRO A 51 -1.17 -7.14 -7.53
CA PRO A 51 -2.14 -7.87 -6.73
C PRO A 51 -1.42 -9.06 -6.10
N SER A 52 -1.48 -9.13 -4.77
CA SER A 52 -0.83 -10.19 -4.01
C SER A 52 -1.24 -11.53 -4.58
N PHE A 53 -0.26 -12.43 -4.77
CA PHE A 53 -0.53 -13.78 -5.25
C PHE A 53 -1.66 -14.42 -4.43
N ASN A 54 -2.77 -14.74 -5.09
CA ASN A 54 -3.92 -15.36 -4.48
C ASN A 54 -3.81 -16.88 -4.62
N LEU A 55 -3.38 -17.54 -3.54
CA LEU A 55 -3.13 -18.97 -3.52
C LEU A 55 -4.39 -19.80 -3.85
N PRO A 56 -5.59 -19.54 -3.28
CA PRO A 56 -6.81 -20.25 -3.67
C PRO A 56 -7.10 -20.17 -5.16
N LYS A 57 -7.07 -18.96 -5.74
CA LYS A 57 -7.35 -18.74 -7.16
C LYS A 57 -6.32 -19.43 -8.05
N ALA A 58 -5.04 -19.40 -7.65
CA ALA A 58 -3.99 -20.10 -8.38
C ALA A 58 -4.22 -21.62 -8.40
N LEU A 59 -4.62 -22.21 -7.26
CA LEU A 59 -4.88 -23.65 -7.18
C LEU A 59 -6.11 -24.08 -7.98
N GLU A 60 -7.15 -23.25 -8.04
CA GLU A 60 -8.32 -23.49 -8.89
C GLU A 60 -7.95 -23.53 -10.37
N GLU A 61 -7.13 -22.58 -10.85
CA GLU A 61 -6.65 -22.58 -12.24
C GLU A 61 -5.73 -23.78 -12.52
N ILE A 62 -4.84 -24.13 -11.59
CA ILE A 62 -3.94 -25.28 -11.72
C ILE A 62 -4.72 -26.60 -11.82
N ARG A 63 -5.84 -26.74 -11.09
CA ARG A 63 -6.70 -27.94 -11.13
C ARG A 63 -7.34 -28.17 -12.51
N LYS A 64 -7.52 -27.12 -13.32
CA LYS A 64 -8.08 -27.24 -14.68
C LYS A 64 -7.08 -27.83 -15.68
N ILE A 65 -5.79 -27.88 -15.34
CA ILE A 65 -4.75 -28.43 -16.21
C ILE A 65 -4.89 -29.97 -16.27
N LYS A 66 -5.05 -30.49 -17.48
CA LYS A 66 -5.14 -31.94 -17.72
C LYS A 66 -3.92 -32.66 -17.15
N GLY A 67 -4.15 -33.70 -16.34
CA GLY A 67 -3.08 -34.50 -15.71
C GLY A 67 -2.64 -34.03 -14.32
N ILE A 68 -3.24 -32.95 -13.80
CA ILE A 68 -3.10 -32.50 -12.40
C ILE A 68 -4.37 -32.90 -11.61
N GLY A 69 -4.33 -34.09 -11.01
CA GLY A 69 -5.37 -34.55 -10.08
C GLY A 69 -5.15 -34.03 -8.65
N GLU A 70 -6.07 -34.38 -7.74
CA GLU A 70 -6.09 -33.85 -6.36
C GLU A 70 -4.79 -34.06 -5.58
N VAL A 71 -4.13 -35.22 -5.76
CA VAL A 71 -2.85 -35.52 -5.10
C VAL A 71 -1.77 -34.54 -5.51
N LYS A 72 -1.69 -34.21 -6.81
CA LYS A 72 -0.72 -33.25 -7.34
C LYS A 72 -1.06 -31.81 -6.94
N VAL A 73 -2.35 -31.44 -6.91
CA VAL A 73 -2.79 -30.13 -6.40
C VAL A 73 -2.38 -29.94 -4.94
N LYS A 74 -2.55 -30.95 -4.08
CA LYS A 74 -2.13 -30.89 -2.67
C LYS A 74 -0.61 -30.73 -2.54
N ALA A 75 0.17 -31.48 -3.33
CA ALA A 75 1.63 -31.34 -3.34
C ALA A 75 2.07 -29.92 -3.76
N ILE A 76 1.40 -29.35 -4.78
CA ILE A 76 1.64 -27.97 -5.24
C ILE A 76 1.25 -26.96 -4.16
N HIS A 77 0.12 -27.15 -3.47
CA HIS A 77 -0.29 -26.29 -2.36
C HIS A 77 0.80 -26.24 -1.27
N VAL A 78 1.29 -27.40 -0.84
CA VAL A 78 2.36 -27.48 0.17
C VAL A 78 3.65 -26.81 -0.31
N ALA A 79 4.03 -27.04 -1.56
CA ALA A 79 5.23 -26.42 -2.15
C ALA A 79 5.11 -24.88 -2.20
N LEU A 80 3.95 -24.36 -2.59
CA LEU A 80 3.68 -22.92 -2.64
C LEU A 80 3.69 -22.29 -1.26
N VAL A 81 3.07 -22.92 -0.25
CA VAL A 81 3.11 -22.45 1.13
C VAL A 81 4.54 -22.45 1.67
N THR A 82 5.32 -23.51 1.39
CA THR A 82 6.73 -23.60 1.77
C THR A 82 7.59 -22.50 1.12
N ALA A 83 7.26 -22.13 -0.12
CA ALA A 83 7.91 -21.04 -0.84
C ALA A 83 7.48 -19.62 -0.38
N GLY A 84 6.57 -19.53 0.59
CA GLY A 84 6.12 -18.26 1.18
C GLY A 84 4.82 -17.70 0.60
N ALA A 85 4.04 -18.50 -0.14
CA ALA A 85 2.68 -18.12 -0.50
C ALA A 85 1.84 -18.00 0.78
N LYS A 86 1.21 -16.84 0.97
CA LYS A 86 0.27 -16.61 2.08
C LYS A 86 -1.04 -17.33 1.77
N VAL A 87 -1.57 -18.02 2.78
CA VAL A 87 -2.85 -18.75 2.73
C VAL A 87 -4.00 -17.76 2.78
#